data_AF-A0A433UKR8-F1
#
_entry.id   AF-A0A433UKR8-F1
#
_cell.length_a   1.000
_cell.length_b   1.000
_cell.length_c   1.000
_cell.angle_alpha   90.00
_cell.angle_beta   90.00
_cell.angle_gamma   90.00
#
_symmetry.space_group_name_H-M   'P 1'
#
loop_
_entity.id
_entity.type
_entity.pdbx_description
1 polymer ?
#
loop_
_entity_poly.entity_id
_entity_poly.type
_entity_poly.pdbx_seq_one_letter_code
_entity_poly.pdbx_strand_id
1 'polypeptide(L)'
;MSEIITAVYSNGMLRPQNPLSLTDGQIVRLQVLTEESSKDTEKIIQSLVAAGLVTPPQHRSDIEPVSEEAWRELTQRLEASGGKPLSEMIIEERVTSPDATGNRCAKSGGGRHCQ
;
A
#
# COMPACT_ATOMS: atom_id res chain seq x y z
N MET A 1 -22.30 -9.43 -22.43
CA MET A 1 -21.59 -9.13 -21.16
C MET A 1 -20.32 -9.97 -21.17
N SER A 2 -19.16 -9.36 -20.94
CA SER A 2 -17.87 -10.05 -20.86
C SER A 2 -17.61 -10.44 -19.41
N GLU A 3 -17.46 -11.73 -19.15
CA GLU A 3 -17.16 -12.25 -17.82
C GLU A 3 -15.67 -12.61 -17.76
N ILE A 4 -14.96 -12.11 -16.74
CA ILE A 4 -13.56 -12.42 -16.50
C ILE A 4 -13.51 -13.57 -15.50
N ILE A 5 -12.93 -14.69 -15.90
CA ILE A 5 -12.80 -15.89 -15.05
C ILE A 5 -11.34 -16.30 -14.90
N THR A 6 -10.97 -16.71 -13.70
CA THR A 6 -9.65 -17.27 -13.42
C THR A 6 -9.64 -18.75 -13.78
N ALA A 7 -8.67 -19.16 -14.60
CA ALA A 7 -8.50 -20.55 -15.01
C ALA A 7 -7.04 -20.99 -14.84
N VAL A 8 -6.84 -22.24 -14.45
CA VAL A 8 -5.52 -22.88 -14.36
C VAL A 8 -5.26 -23.61 -15.65
N TYR A 9 -4.13 -23.32 -16.29
CA TYR A 9 -3.65 -24.09 -17.44
C TYR A 9 -2.83 -25.29 -16.96
N SER A 10 -3.30 -26.51 -17.25
CA SER A 10 -2.60 -27.75 -16.89
C SER A 10 -2.75 -28.78 -18.00
N ASN A 11 -1.65 -29.41 -18.39
CA ASN A 11 -1.60 -30.50 -19.39
C ASN A 11 -2.31 -30.16 -20.71
N GLY A 12 -2.14 -28.93 -21.22
CA GLY A 12 -2.78 -28.50 -22.46
C GLY A 12 -4.24 -28.06 -22.32
N MET A 13 -4.83 -28.13 -21.13
CA MET A 13 -6.24 -27.86 -20.88
C MET A 13 -6.42 -26.67 -19.92
N LEU A 14 -7.22 -25.68 -20.33
CA LEU A 14 -7.65 -24.59 -19.45
C LEU A 14 -8.77 -25.11 -18.55
N ARG A 15 -8.56 -25.05 -17.23
CA ARG A 15 -9.52 -25.45 -16.21
C ARG A 15 -10.00 -24.20 -15.45
N PRO A 16 -11.22 -23.72 -15.71
CA PRO A 16 -11.82 -22.65 -14.92
C PRO A 16 -11.85 -23.04 -13.43
N GLN A 17 -11.56 -22.10 -12.53
CA GLN A 17 -11.73 -22.34 -11.09
C GLN A 17 -13.21 -22.47 -10.71
N ASN A 18 -14.07 -21.69 -11.37
CA ASN A 18 -15.52 -21.75 -11.22
C ASN A 18 -16.17 -22.34 -12.50
N PRO A 19 -17.21 -23.19 -12.36
CA PRO A 19 -17.92 -23.72 -13.51
C PRO A 19 -18.55 -22.57 -14.33
N LEU A 20 -18.31 -22.58 -15.63
CA LEU A 20 -18.98 -21.66 -16.55
C LEU A 20 -20.32 -22.26 -16.95
N SER A 21 -21.38 -21.45 -16.89
CA SER A 21 -22.70 -21.80 -17.41
C SER A 21 -22.71 -21.68 -18.94
N LEU A 22 -21.97 -22.57 -19.62
CA LEU A 22 -21.96 -22.68 -21.09
C LEU A 22 -22.86 -23.83 -21.54
N THR A 23 -23.55 -23.63 -22.65
CA THR A 23 -24.32 -24.69 -23.30
C THR A 23 -23.39 -25.56 -24.15
N ASP A 24 -23.76 -26.83 -24.33
CA ASP A 24 -23.00 -27.73 -25.19
C ASP A 24 -22.94 -27.19 -26.63
N GLY A 25 -21.75 -27.22 -27.24
CA GLY A 25 -21.47 -26.66 -28.57
C GLY A 25 -21.36 -25.13 -28.66
N GLN A 26 -21.35 -24.40 -27.54
CA GLN A 26 -21.24 -22.94 -27.55
C GLN A 26 -19.82 -22.45 -27.90
N ILE A 27 -19.70 -21.58 -28.91
CA ILE A 27 -18.43 -20.95 -29.28
C ILE A 27 -18.20 -19.74 -28.36
N VAL A 28 -17.06 -19.73 -27.67
CA VAL A 28 -16.64 -18.63 -26.78
C VAL A 28 -15.30 -18.04 -27.22
N ARG A 29 -15.12 -16.74 -27.02
CA ARG A 29 -13.85 -16.03 -27.26
C ARG A 29 -13.12 -15.86 -25.94
N LEU A 30 -11.92 -16.43 -25.83
CA LEU A 30 -11.08 -16.30 -24.64
C LEU A 30 -10.06 -15.17 -24.83
N GLN A 31 -9.90 -14.35 -23.79
CA GLN A 31 -8.80 -13.39 -23.68
C GLN A 31 -7.92 -13.84 -22.52
N VAL A 32 -6.66 -14.17 -22.82
CA VAL A 32 -5.69 -14.54 -21.80
C VAL A 32 -5.01 -13.28 -21.31
N LEU A 33 -5.18 -12.99 -20.02
CA LEU A 33 -4.47 -11.92 -19.33
C LEU A 33 -3.42 -12.59 -18.45
N THR A 34 -2.14 -12.26 -18.67
CA THR A 34 -1.08 -12.63 -17.75
C THR A 34 -1.24 -11.83 -16.46
N GLU A 35 -1.58 -12.50 -15.37
CA GLU A 35 -1.39 -11.91 -14.04
C GLU A 35 0.11 -11.71 -13.84
N GLU A 36 0.56 -10.46 -13.79
CA GLU A 36 1.89 -10.14 -13.30
C GLU A 36 1.95 -10.66 -11.86
N SER A 37 2.71 -11.74 -11.69
CA SER A 37 2.72 -12.44 -10.43
C SER A 37 3.31 -11.51 -9.37
N SER A 38 2.53 -11.19 -8.34
CA SER A 38 3.02 -10.53 -7.12
C SER A 38 4.23 -11.25 -6.51
N LYS A 39 4.44 -12.51 -6.90
CA LYS A 39 5.63 -13.33 -6.61
C LYS A 39 6.93 -12.71 -7.08
N ASP A 40 6.95 -11.95 -8.17
CA ASP A 40 8.21 -11.38 -8.67
C ASP A 40 8.64 -10.19 -7.81
N THR A 41 7.70 -9.33 -7.43
CA THR A 41 7.93 -8.28 -6.41
C THR A 41 8.36 -8.90 -5.08
N GLU A 42 7.73 -9.99 -4.66
CA GLU A 42 8.07 -10.70 -3.43
C GLU A 42 9.50 -11.24 -3.44
N LYS A 43 9.93 -11.85 -4.55
CA LYS A 43 11.31 -12.32 -4.74
C LYS A 43 12.32 -11.18 -4.72
N ILE A 44 11.98 -10.03 -5.31
CA ILE A 44 12.84 -8.85 -5.30
C ILE A 44 12.99 -8.34 -3.87
N ILE A 45 11.90 -8.19 -3.12
CA ILE A 45 11.95 -7.78 -1.71
C ILE A 45 12.81 -8.76 -0.90
N GLN A 46 12.61 -10.07 -1.05
CA GLN A 46 13.43 -11.08 -0.37
C GLN A 46 14.92 -10.98 -0.73
N SER A 47 15.25 -10.68 -1.98
CA SER A 47 16.64 -10.46 -2.42
C SER A 47 17.25 -9.23 -1.78
N LEU A 48 16.48 -8.13 -1.66
CA LEU A 48 16.91 -6.92 -0.99
C LEU A 48 17.09 -7.13 0.53
N VAL A 49 16.24 -7.96 1.16
CA VAL A 49 16.37 -8.36 2.56
C VAL A 49 17.63 -9.20 2.78
N ALA A 50 17.87 -10.18 1.91
CA ALA A 50 19.06 -11.04 1.98
C ALA A 50 20.36 -10.23 1.81
N ALA A 51 20.32 -9.18 0.98
CA ALA A 51 21.42 -8.24 0.82
C ALA A 51 21.54 -7.23 1.99
N GLY A 52 20.62 -7.24 2.95
CA GLY A 52 20.59 -6.32 4.08
C GLY A 52 20.24 -4.88 3.71
N LEU A 53 19.71 -4.65 2.50
CA LEU A 53 19.39 -3.30 2.00
C LEU A 53 18.07 -2.77 2.56
N VAL A 54 17.16 -3.67 2.93
CA VAL A 54 15.85 -3.34 3.50
C VAL A 54 15.54 -4.27 4.67
N THR A 55 14.90 -3.73 5.70
CA THR A 55 14.34 -4.53 6.81
C THR A 55 12.84 -4.26 6.88
N PRO A 56 12.03 -5.04 6.15
CA PRO A 56 10.58 -4.91 6.17
C PRO A 56 10.05 -5.18 7.59
N PRO A 57 8.95 -4.51 7.98
CA PRO A 57 8.25 -4.87 9.21
C PRO A 57 7.81 -6.35 9.16
N GLN A 58 7.86 -7.02 10.31
CA GLN A 58 7.57 -8.46 10.44
C GLN A 58 6.14 -8.84 10.02
N HIS A 59 5.22 -7.88 10.10
CA HIS A 59 3.87 -8.01 9.60
C HIS A 59 3.70 -7.08 8.40
N ARG A 60 3.22 -7.63 7.30
CA ARG A 60 2.58 -6.82 6.26
C ARG A 60 1.30 -6.33 6.88
N SER A 61 1.36 -5.13 7.44
CA SER A 61 0.19 -4.43 7.91
C SER A 61 -0.80 -4.38 6.75
N ASP A 62 -2.05 -4.83 7.00
CA ASP A 62 -3.21 -4.72 6.10
C ASP A 62 -3.58 -3.24 5.92
N ILE A 63 -2.61 -2.44 5.46
CA ILE A 63 -2.80 -1.01 5.22
C ILE A 63 -3.62 -0.94 3.95
N GLU A 64 -4.80 -0.38 4.11
CA GLU A 64 -5.69 -0.10 3.00
C GLU A 64 -4.96 0.81 2.00
N PRO A 65 -4.97 0.47 0.70
CA PRO A 65 -4.35 1.31 -0.31
C PRO A 65 -4.94 2.72 -0.23
N VAL A 66 -4.06 3.72 -0.17
CA VAL A 66 -4.48 5.12 -0.10
C VAL A 66 -5.27 5.45 -1.36
N SER A 67 -6.49 5.94 -1.18
CA SER A 67 -7.34 6.32 -2.31
C SER A 67 -6.81 7.55 -3.04
N GLU A 68 -7.23 7.74 -4.29
CA GLU A 68 -6.79 8.86 -5.13
C GLU A 68 -7.14 10.22 -4.53
N GLU A 69 -8.32 10.34 -3.90
CA GLU A 69 -8.72 11.56 -3.20
C GLU A 69 -7.85 11.84 -1.98
N ALA A 70 -7.50 10.81 -1.20
CA ALA A 70 -6.60 10.95 -0.06
C ALA A 70 -5.19 11.33 -0.51
N TRP A 71 -4.71 10.75 -1.61
CA TRP A 71 -3.44 11.13 -2.23
C TRP A 71 -3.38 12.59 -2.63
N ARG A 72 -4.45 13.11 -3.24
CA ARG A 72 -4.54 14.52 -3.65
C ARG A 72 -4.53 15.46 -2.44
N GLU A 73 -5.28 15.14 -1.40
CA GLU A 73 -5.30 15.94 -0.17
C GLU A 73 -3.92 15.98 0.49
N LEU A 74 -3.26 14.83 0.61
CA LEU A 74 -1.91 14.73 1.19
C LEU A 74 -0.89 15.52 0.36
N THR A 75 -0.96 15.44 -0.96
CA THR A 75 -0.08 16.19 -1.86
C THR A 75 -0.30 17.69 -1.71
N GLN A 76 -1.56 18.14 -1.67
CA GLN A 76 -1.89 19.56 -1.48
C GLN A 76 -1.35 20.09 -0.14
N ARG A 77 -1.41 19.29 0.93
CA ARG A 77 -0.85 19.65 2.24
C ARG A 77 0.68 19.80 2.19
N LEU A 78 1.37 18.94 1.44
CA LEU A 78 2.81 19.03 1.22
C LEU A 78 3.21 20.22 0.34
N GLU A 79 2.39 20.61 -0.62
CA GLU A 79 2.64 21.82 -1.42
C GLU A 79 2.41 23.09 -0.59
N ALA A 80 1.40 23.08 0.27
CA ALA A 80 1.04 24.21 1.14
C ALA A 80 2.08 24.49 2.24
N SER A 81 2.97 23.55 2.55
CA SER A 81 3.98 23.71 3.61
C SER A 81 5.19 24.57 3.23
N GLY A 82 5.12 25.27 2.09
CA GLY A 82 5.98 26.41 1.79
C GLY A 82 7.47 26.09 1.68
N GLY A 83 7.83 24.88 1.29
CA GLY A 83 9.23 24.47 1.13
C GLY A 83 9.96 24.18 2.45
N LYS A 84 9.26 24.09 3.58
CA LYS A 84 9.85 23.55 4.81
C LYS A 84 10.39 22.13 4.56
N PRO A 85 11.59 21.80 5.07
CA PRO A 85 12.10 20.45 4.92
C PRO A 85 11.19 19.47 5.64
N LEU A 86 10.94 18.31 5.02
CA LEU A 86 10.08 17.26 5.57
C LEU A 86 10.48 16.85 7.00
N SER A 87 11.77 16.89 7.31
CA SER A 87 12.30 16.65 8.65
C SER A 87 11.72 17.61 9.70
N GLU A 88 11.52 18.89 9.36
CA GLU A 88 10.97 19.89 10.28
C GLU A 88 9.46 19.70 10.47
N MET A 89 8.74 19.40 9.39
CA MET A 89 7.30 19.10 9.44
C MET A 89 6.98 17.87 10.32
N ILE A 90 7.76 16.79 10.20
CA ILE A 90 7.58 15.57 11.00
C ILE A 90 7.87 15.84 12.48
N ILE A 91 8.85 16.70 12.79
CA ILE A 91 9.16 17.08 14.17
C ILE A 91 8.02 17.93 14.75
N GLU A 92 7.52 18.91 14.00
CA GLU A 92 6.38 19.74 14.42
C GLU A 92 5.13 18.89 14.68
N GLU A 93 4.79 17.95 13.80
CA GLU A 93 3.65 17.04 13.96
C GLU A 93 3.76 16.19 15.25
N ARG A 94 4.94 15.61 15.52
CA ARG A 94 5.17 14.79 16.72
C ARG A 94 5.16 15.60 18.01
N VAL A 95 5.57 16.87 17.97
CA VAL A 95 5.53 17.78 19.13
C VAL A 95 4.11 18.27 19.40
N THR A 96 3.25 18.32 18.38
CA THR A 96 1.86 18.79 18.50
C THR A 96 0.88 17.65 18.81
N SER A 97 1.34 16.39 18.80
CA SER A 97 0.56 15.26 19.30
C SER A 97 0.40 15.42 20.82
N PRO A 98 -0.84 15.43 21.36
CA PRO A 98 -1.04 15.49 22.80
C PRO A 98 -0.41 14.25 23.42
N ASP A 99 0.50 14.44 24.37
CA ASP A 99 0.91 13.37 25.28
C ASP A 99 -0.36 12.78 25.92
N ALA A 100 -0.33 11.50 26.30
CA ALA A 100 -1.48 10.76 26.87
C ALA A 100 -2.07 11.35 28.17
N THR A 101 -1.63 12.54 28.59
CA THR A 101 -2.11 13.32 29.74
C THR A 101 -2.69 14.70 29.35
N GLY A 102 -2.74 15.07 28.07
CA GLY A 102 -3.49 16.25 27.60
C GLY A 102 -2.91 17.63 27.91
N ASN A 103 -1.66 17.74 28.40
CA ASN A 103 -1.03 19.05 28.63
C ASN A 103 -0.18 19.50 27.43
N ARG A 104 -0.41 20.74 26.97
CA ARG A 104 0.43 21.41 25.97
C ARG A 104 1.73 21.89 26.61
N CYS A 105 2.83 21.18 26.39
CA CYS A 105 4.14 21.59 26.87
C CYS A 105 4.90 22.37 25.78
N ALA A 106 5.11 23.67 25.99
CA ALA A 106 5.99 24.47 25.12
C ALA A 106 7.43 24.43 25.66
N LYS A 107 8.40 24.17 24.78
CA LYS A 107 9.83 24.15 25.14
C LYS A 107 10.43 25.54 24.89
N SER A 108 10.46 26.40 25.93
CA SER A 108 11.30 27.61 25.91
C SER A 108 12.65 27.32 26.58
N GLY A 109 13.70 27.98 26.10
CA GLY A 109 15.10 27.64 26.38
C GLY A 109 15.41 27.32 27.85
N GLY A 110 15.97 26.12 28.08
CA GLY A 110 16.66 25.79 29.33
C GLY A 110 15.82 25.16 30.46
N GLY A 111 14.53 24.87 30.28
CA GLY A 111 13.75 24.16 31.30
C GLY A 111 12.33 23.80 30.85
N ARG A 112 11.83 22.63 31.27
CA ARG A 112 10.42 22.24 31.04
C ARG A 112 9.55 22.93 32.08
N HIS A 113 8.62 23.78 31.64
CA HIS A 113 7.57 24.30 32.50
C HIS A 113 6.22 23.82 31.97
N CYS A 114 5.52 23.04 32.80
CA CYS A 114 4.18 22.54 32.51
C CYS A 114 3.19 23.33 33.36
N GLN A 115 2.14 23.87 32.74
CA GLN A 115 0.90 24.24 33.45
C GLN A 115 -0.03 23.03 33.51
#